data_AF-A0A9Q3IE31-F1
#
_entry.id   AF-A0A9Q3IE31-F1
#
_cell.length_a   1.000
_cell.length_b   1.000
_cell.length_c   1.000
_cell.angle_alpha   90.00
_cell.angle_beta   90.00
_cell.angle_gamma   90.00
#
_symmetry.space_group_name_H-M   'P 1'
#
loop_
_entity.id
_entity.type
_entity.pdbx_description
1 polymer ?
#
loop_
_entity_poly.entity_id
_entity_poly.type
_entity_poly.pdbx_seq_one_letter_code
_entity_poly.pdbx_strand_id
1 'polypeptide(L)'
;MDWVTALPPGGDRSYNSCLVLADRYSKTPMFLPFHKDGTAMDTAIMIWNKAISHTGLFQNIISDRDPQFTSALWTKLHNLFGTKLSFSTAYHPQTAGLE
;
A
#
# COMPACT_ATOMS: atom_id res chain seq x y z
N MET A 1 0.43 5.31 1.15
CA MET A 1 0.28 3.85 1.28
C MET A 1 0.92 3.48 2.59
N ASP A 2 0.17 2.83 3.46
CA ASP A 2 0.61 2.55 4.81
C ASP A 2 -0.03 1.26 5.34
N TRP A 3 0.68 0.56 6.23
CA TRP A 3 0.18 -0.64 6.87
C TRP A 3 -0.38 -0.34 8.25
N VAL A 4 -1.64 -0.71 8.47
CA VAL A 4 -2.19 -0.86 9.81
C VAL A 4 -2.04 -2.32 10.21
N THR A 5 -1.19 -2.60 11.19
CA THR A 5 -0.90 -3.98 11.65
C THR A 5 -1.39 -4.20 13.08
N ALA A 6 -1.31 -5.44 13.55
CA ALA A 6 -1.72 -5.84 14.92
C ALA A 6 -3.20 -5.59 15.22
N LEU A 7 -4.06 -5.71 14.20
CA LEU A 7 -5.51 -5.70 14.38
C LEU A 7 -5.97 -7.04 14.98
N PRO A 8 -7.02 -7.05 15.81
CA PRO A 8 -7.70 -8.28 16.18
C PRO A 8 -8.11 -9.07 14.93
N PRO A 9 -7.88 -10.40 14.85
CA PRO A 9 -8.30 -11.20 13.72
C PRO A 9 -9.81 -11.04 13.46
N GLY A 10 -10.16 -10.66 12.22
CA GLY A 10 -11.54 -10.33 11.87
C GLY A 10 -12.04 -10.96 10.56
N GLY A 11 -13.36 -11.18 10.51
CA GLY A 11 -14.07 -11.78 9.39
C GLY A 11 -13.80 -13.27 9.20
N ASP A 12 -14.42 -13.88 8.18
CA ASP A 12 -14.32 -15.33 7.91
C ASP A 12 -12.90 -15.81 7.60
N ARG A 13 -12.01 -14.90 7.21
CA ARG A 13 -10.62 -15.17 6.85
C ARG A 13 -9.62 -14.77 7.94
N SER A 14 -10.07 -14.24 9.08
CA SER A 14 -9.20 -13.87 10.21
C SER A 14 -8.05 -12.92 9.84
N TYR A 15 -8.34 -11.90 9.02
CA TYR A 15 -7.34 -10.89 8.67
C TYR A 15 -6.91 -10.09 9.90
N ASN A 16 -5.61 -9.80 10.02
CA ASN A 16 -5.00 -9.16 11.19
C ASN A 16 -4.20 -7.88 10.85
N SER A 17 -4.23 -7.48 9.57
CA SER A 17 -3.61 -6.27 9.06
C SER A 17 -4.49 -5.65 7.97
N CYS A 18 -4.27 -4.39 7.65
CA CYS A 18 -4.96 -3.68 6.57
C CYS A 18 -3.96 -2.76 5.85
N LEU A 19 -3.94 -2.85 4.52
CA LEU A 19 -3.25 -1.87 3.69
C LEU A 19 -4.18 -0.68 3.46
N VAL A 20 -3.68 0.52 3.74
CA VAL A 20 -4.40 1.77 3.50
C VAL A 20 -3.81 2.45 2.28
N LEU A 21 -4.66 2.62 1.27
CA LEU A 21 -4.36 3.38 0.06
C LEU A 21 -5.24 4.62 0.05
N ALA A 22 -4.65 5.78 -0.15
CA ALA A 22 -5.43 6.98 -0.33
C ALA A 22 -5.00 7.67 -1.61
N ASP A 23 -5.98 7.92 -2.48
CA ASP A 23 -5.76 8.78 -3.62
C ASP A 23 -5.82 10.25 -3.15
N ARG A 24 -4.76 10.99 -3.44
CA ARG A 24 -4.64 12.40 -3.03
C ARG A 24 -5.59 13.31 -3.79
N TYR A 25 -6.03 12.91 -4.99
CA TYR A 25 -6.94 13.70 -5.81
C TYR A 25 -8.39 13.54 -5.34
N SER A 26 -8.89 12.31 -5.30
CA SER A 26 -10.27 12.02 -4.88
C SER A 26 -10.47 12.05 -3.36
N LYS A 27 -9.39 12.14 -2.57
CA LYS A 27 -9.40 12.08 -1.09
C LYS A 27 -10.08 10.83 -0.53
N THR A 28 -10.23 9.79 -1.36
CA THR A 28 -10.96 8.59 -0.98
C THR A 28 -9.96 7.52 -0.50
N PRO A 29 -10.06 7.08 0.76
CA PRO A 29 -9.26 5.97 1.24
C PRO A 29 -9.88 4.63 0.80
N MET A 30 -9.01 3.69 0.47
CA MET A 30 -9.30 2.29 0.21
C MET A 30 -8.58 1.46 1.27
N PHE A 31 -9.36 0.60 1.93
CA PHE A 31 -8.89 -0.31 2.97
C PHE A 31 -8.88 -1.73 2.41
N LEU A 32 -7.70 -2.33 2.32
CA LEU A 32 -7.52 -3.68 1.79
C LEU A 32 -7.11 -4.61 2.93
N PRO A 33 -8.00 -5.54 3.36
CA PRO A 33 -7.69 -6.45 4.46
C PRO A 33 -6.60 -7.45 4.05
N PHE A 34 -5.70 -7.76 4.97
CA PHE A 34 -4.52 -8.57 4.70
C PHE A 34 -4.02 -9.34 5.93
N HIS A 35 -3.09 -10.26 5.71
CA HIS A 35 -2.36 -10.92 6.79
C HIS A 35 -1.00 -10.27 6.97
N LYS A 36 -0.60 -10.03 8.22
CA LYS A 36 0.72 -9.48 8.57
C LYS A 36 1.88 -10.24 7.92
N ASP A 37 1.71 -11.54 7.73
CA ASP A 37 2.76 -12.45 7.26
C ASP A 37 2.79 -12.58 5.73
N GLY A 38 1.99 -11.76 5.02
CA GLY A 38 1.94 -11.76 3.57
C GLY A 38 3.22 -11.23 2.93
N THR A 39 3.53 -11.72 1.72
CA THR A 39 4.75 -11.35 1.01
C THR A 39 4.56 -10.08 0.18
N ALA A 40 5.66 -9.47 -0.27
CA ALA A 40 5.62 -8.37 -1.22
C ALA A 40 4.89 -8.74 -2.53
N MET A 41 4.92 -10.02 -2.94
CA MET A 41 4.20 -10.51 -4.12
C MET A 41 2.69 -10.54 -3.87
N ASP A 42 2.28 -11.05 -2.72
CA ASP A 42 0.86 -11.08 -2.33
C ASP A 42 0.28 -9.65 -2.27
N THR A 43 1.06 -8.71 -1.73
CA THR A 43 0.72 -7.28 -1.70
C THR A 43 0.58 -6.70 -3.11
N ALA A 44 1.51 -7.01 -4.02
CA ALA A 44 1.42 -6.58 -5.42
C ALA A 44 0.16 -7.13 -6.12
N ILE A 45 -0.13 -8.43 -5.94
CA ILE A 45 -1.33 -9.07 -6.50
C ILE A 45 -2.60 -8.42 -5.95
N MET A 46 -2.65 -8.17 -4.64
CA MET A 46 -3.79 -7.53 -4.00
C MET A 46 -4.04 -6.13 -4.55
N ILE A 47 -3.00 -5.31 -4.65
CA ILE A 47 -3.09 -3.93 -5.16
C ILE A 47 -3.51 -3.93 -6.63
N TRP A 48 -2.97 -4.84 -7.45
CA TRP A 48 -3.37 -4.99 -8.84
C TRP A 48 -4.86 -5.32 -8.97
N ASN A 49 -5.32 -6.32 -8.23
CA ASN A 49 -6.68 -6.83 -8.35
C ASN A 49 -7.74 -5.91 -7.73
N LYS A 50 -7.40 -5.12 -6.71
CA LYS A 50 -8.38 -4.33 -5.95
C LYS A 50 -8.26 -2.82 -6.14
N ALA A 51 -7.05 -2.30 -6.24
CA ALA A 51 -6.82 -0.87 -6.36
C ALA A 51 -6.71 -0.46 -7.82
N ILE A 52 -5.76 -1.03 -8.57
CA ILE A 52 -5.50 -0.64 -9.96
C ILE A 52 -6.70 -0.95 -10.87
N SER A 53 -7.40 -2.06 -10.63
CA SER A 53 -8.63 -2.38 -11.37
C SER A 53 -9.75 -1.34 -11.18
N HIS A 54 -9.77 -0.63 -10.05
CA HIS A 54 -10.78 0.37 -9.71
C HIS A 54 -10.38 1.79 -10.10
N THR A 55 -9.11 2.16 -9.86
CA THR A 55 -8.61 3.55 -10.02
C THR A 55 -7.74 3.76 -11.25
N GLY A 56 -7.32 2.68 -11.92
CA GLY A 56 -6.25 2.71 -12.90
C GLY A 56 -4.85 2.75 -12.26
N LEU A 57 -3.82 2.93 -13.08
CA LEU A 57 -2.43 2.95 -12.63
C LEU A 57 -2.09 4.23 -11.86
N PHE A 58 -1.41 4.08 -10.73
CA PHE A 58 -0.87 5.19 -9.97
C PHE A 58 0.33 5.80 -10.68
N GLN A 59 0.36 7.13 -10.81
CA GLN A 59 1.52 7.85 -11.34
C GLN A 59 2.63 7.97 -10.28
N ASN A 60 2.25 8.31 -9.05
CA ASN A 60 3.16 8.51 -7.93
C ASN A 60 2.61 7.80 -6.69
N ILE A 61 3.44 7.00 -6.02
CA ILE A 61 3.10 6.36 -4.74
C ILE A 61 4.02 6.89 -3.67
N ILE A 62 3.42 7.37 -2.59
CA ILE A 62 4.12 7.70 -1.35
C ILE A 62 3.82 6.59 -0.35
N SER A 63 4.85 5.89 0.11
CA SER A 63 4.74 4.86 1.16
C SER A 63 5.74 5.10 2.28
N ASP A 64 5.55 4.44 3.41
CA ASP A 64 6.62 4.33 4.40
C ASP A 64 7.74 3.40 3.90
N ARG A 65 8.72 3.14 4.77
CA ARG A 65 9.88 2.29 4.47
C ARG A 65 9.66 0.83 4.91
N ASP A 66 8.42 0.35 4.93
CA ASP A 66 8.16 -1.05 5.21
C ASP A 66 8.94 -1.97 4.24
N PRO A 67 9.48 -3.11 4.70
CA PRO A 67 10.25 -4.02 3.86
C PRO A 67 9.52 -4.48 2.59
N GLN A 68 8.17 -4.54 2.62
CA GLN A 68 7.40 -4.92 1.45
C GLN A 68 7.49 -3.86 0.34
N PHE A 69 7.38 -2.57 0.70
CA PHE A 69 7.44 -1.45 -0.24
C PHE A 69 8.86 -1.08 -0.67
N THR A 70 9.87 -1.52 0.06
CA THR A 70 11.28 -1.32 -0.28
C THR A 70 11.91 -2.54 -0.96
N SER A 71 11.13 -3.61 -1.15
CA SER A 71 11.61 -4.84 -1.77
C SER A 71 12.04 -4.64 -3.24
N ALA A 72 12.97 -5.48 -3.69
CA ALA A 72 13.44 -5.47 -5.08
C ALA A 72 12.31 -5.79 -6.07
N LEU A 73 11.38 -6.67 -5.69
CA LEU A 73 10.19 -7.00 -6.47
C LEU A 73 9.34 -5.74 -6.68
N TRP A 74 8.99 -5.06 -5.59
CA TRP A 74 8.14 -3.87 -5.61
C TRP A 74 8.75 -2.75 -6.45
N THR A 75 10.04 -2.49 -6.24
CA THR A 75 10.78 -1.48 -7.01
C THR A 75 10.79 -1.80 -8.51
N LYS A 76 11.08 -3.05 -8.89
CA LYS A 76 11.09 -3.47 -10.30
C LYS A 76 9.71 -3.39 -10.93
N LEU A 77 8.67 -3.80 -10.20
CA LEU A 77 7.29 -3.77 -10.66
C LEU A 77 6.85 -2.34 -11.01
N HIS A 78 7.10 -1.37 -10.12
CA HIS A 78 6.73 0.02 -10.36
C HIS A 78 7.56 0.69 -11.44
N ASN A 79 8.84 0.31 -11.59
CA ASN A 79 9.64 0.75 -12.74
C ASN A 79 9.04 0.29 -14.07
N LEU A 80 8.52 -0.94 -14.15
CA LEU A 80 7.86 -1.46 -15.35
C LEU A 80 6.53 -0.73 -15.65
N PHE A 81 5.79 -0.34 -14.62
CA PHE A 81 4.54 0.42 -14.77
C PHE A 81 4.75 1.93 -14.99
N GLY A 82 5.99 2.41 -14.92
CA GLY A 82 6.28 3.85 -14.99
C GLY A 82 5.76 4.63 -13.78
N THR A 83 5.51 3.96 -12.65
CA THR A 83 5.08 4.59 -11.40
C THR A 83 6.29 5.07 -10.61
N LYS A 84 6.29 6.33 -10.17
CA LYS A 84 7.33 6.85 -9.29
C LYS A 84 7.05 6.45 -7.85
N LEU A 85 8.01 5.79 -7.22
CA LEU A 85 8.00 5.51 -5.77
C LEU A 85 8.66 6.66 -5.00
N SER A 86 8.08 7.03 -3.87
CA SER A 86 8.64 7.99 -2.92
C SER A 86 8.42 7.48 -1.52
N PHE A 87 9.49 7.40 -0.73
CA PHE A 87 9.41 6.87 0.63
C PHE A 87 9.38 8.02 1.63
N SER A 88 8.42 8.01 2.56
CA SER A 88 8.38 8.96 3.67
C SER A 88 9.60 8.78 4.57
N THR A 89 10.03 9.86 5.21
CA THR A 89 11.11 9.81 6.20
C THR A 89 10.54 9.31 7.52
N ALA A 90 11.31 8.51 8.25
CA ALA A 90 10.89 7.81 9.47
C ALA A 90 10.45 8.71 10.65
N TYR A 91 10.37 10.03 10.47
CA TYR A 91 10.15 11.02 11.54
C TYR A 91 9.27 12.22 11.15
N HIS A 92 8.50 12.16 10.06
CA HIS A 92 7.53 13.21 9.72
C HIS A 92 6.16 12.63 9.32
N PRO A 93 5.27 12.32 10.30
CA PRO A 93 3.89 11.93 10.00
C PRO A 93 3.08 13.01 9.25
N GLN A 94 3.57 14.26 9.22
CA GLN A 94 2.94 15.35 8.46
C GLN A 94 3.06 15.23 6.94
N THR A 95 4.07 14.55 6.40
CA THR A 95 4.27 14.48 4.94
C THR A 95 3.34 13.46 4.26
N ALA A 96 2.67 12.61 5.05
CA ALA A 96 1.66 11.65 4.59
C ALA A 96 0.21 12.14 4.82
N GLY A 97 0.03 13.39 5.26
CA GLY A 97 -1.28 14.00 5.44
C GLY A 97 -1.99 14.25 4.10
N LEU A 98 -3.23 13.77 3.98
CA LEU A 98 -4.16 14.21 2.95
C LEU A 98 -4.75 15.54 3.41
N GLU A 99 -4.04 16.66 3.20
CA GLU A 99 -4.65 18.00 3.28
C GLU A 99 -5.56 18.25 2.09
#